data_AF-A0A0P1HZC3-F1
#
_entry.id   AF-A0A0P1HZC3-F1
#
_cell.length_a   1.000
_cell.length_b   1.000
_cell.length_c   1.000
_cell.angle_alpha   90.00
_cell.angle_beta   90.00
_cell.angle_gamma   90.00
#
_symmetry.space_group_name_H-M   'P 1'
#
loop_
_entity.id
_entity.type
_entity.pdbx_description
1 polymer ?
#
loop_
_entity_poly.entity_id
_entity_poly.type
_entity_poly.pdbx_seq_one_letter_code
_entity_poly.pdbx_strand_id
1 'polypeptide(L)'
;MASGFSLKDQLFNRGKVRYLAGLFSAAEAGFDAEAFEAQVMAELPALELKQRIALIAQVLADHLPAALPDAAPVLLRALPPPLDPGKTDDDFGDFIFAPLGEYVAARGLEAHRDLSLDMLEEITQRFSMEWAIRPFLNRWPDEVLARMQDWAGHSSYHVRRLVSEGTRPRLPWGESVGLALDAPLPLLDRLHGDGARFVTRSVANHLNDIAKKDPDLVMDRLQRWQQAGQQQRKELDWMTAHALRGLVKAGHPRAMAMLGYDPDLTLDARISVPETVRIGGALDLSCRLDGAAGAPVLVDYILHFQRPAGKTSAKVFKLKQAKISGGTLELGKKHKLKGDATTFKLVPGPHRIELMVNGKVRAEAAFELLPEG
;
A
#
# COMPACT_ATOMS: atom_id res chain seq x y z
N MET A 1 4.67 24.68 19.55
CA MET A 1 4.72 23.31 18.99
C MET A 1 3.30 22.86 18.75
N ALA A 2 2.81 22.93 17.51
CA ALA A 2 1.51 22.36 17.19
C ALA A 2 1.66 20.84 17.25
N SER A 3 1.21 20.22 18.35
CA SER A 3 0.97 18.79 18.39
C SER A 3 -0.18 18.51 17.43
N GLY A 4 0.13 18.38 16.15
CA GLY A 4 -0.84 17.94 15.16
C GLY A 4 -1.42 16.61 15.64
N PHE A 5 -2.75 16.54 15.72
CA PHE A 5 -3.46 15.33 16.13
C PHE A 5 -2.92 14.13 15.37
N SER A 6 -2.53 13.07 16.08
CA SER A 6 -1.99 11.87 15.46
C SER A 6 -3.05 11.22 14.57
N LEU A 7 -2.64 10.49 13.52
CA LEU A 7 -3.58 9.87 12.58
C LEU A 7 -4.63 9.00 13.30
N LYS A 8 -4.21 8.24 14.33
CA LYS A 8 -5.14 7.42 15.13
C LYS A 8 -6.21 8.26 15.83
N ASP A 9 -5.91 9.48 16.26
CA ASP A 9 -6.86 10.39 16.93
C ASP A 9 -7.83 11.03 15.92
N GLN A 10 -7.41 11.19 14.67
CA GLN A 10 -8.31 11.65 13.61
C GLN A 10 -9.29 10.55 13.18
N LEU A 11 -8.80 9.31 13.09
CA LEU A 11 -9.59 8.15 12.64
C LEU A 11 -10.52 7.60 13.73
N PHE A 12 -10.06 7.59 14.99
CA PHE A 12 -10.80 7.06 16.13
C PHE A 12 -10.76 8.08 17.27
N ASN A 13 -11.90 8.74 17.48
CA ASN A 13 -12.13 9.72 18.55
C ASN A 13 -13.57 9.61 19.05
N ARG A 14 -13.88 10.35 20.12
CA ARG A 14 -15.21 10.37 20.73
C ARG A 14 -16.33 10.61 19.73
N GLY A 15 -16.15 11.54 18.78
CA GLY A 15 -17.16 11.84 17.76
C GLY A 15 -17.46 10.64 16.86
N LYS A 16 -16.42 9.93 16.41
CA LYS A 16 -16.56 8.69 15.63
C LYS A 16 -17.21 7.56 16.43
N VAL A 17 -16.78 7.36 17.68
CA VAL A 17 -17.37 6.33 18.57
C VAL A 17 -18.85 6.61 18.83
N ARG A 18 -19.20 7.87 19.14
CA ARG A 18 -20.60 8.29 19.31
C ARG A 18 -21.43 8.09 18.06
N TYR A 19 -20.87 8.42 16.89
CA TYR A 19 -21.52 8.18 15.61
C TYR A 19 -21.85 6.69 15.42
N LEU A 20 -20.88 5.81 15.67
CA LEU A 20 -21.09 4.36 15.60
C LEU A 20 -22.15 3.91 16.62
N ALA A 21 -22.08 4.39 17.85
CA ALA A 21 -23.06 4.07 18.90
C ALA A 21 -24.49 4.47 18.51
N GLY A 22 -24.65 5.64 17.88
CA GLY A 22 -25.94 6.12 17.39
C GLY A 22 -26.53 5.24 16.28
N LEU A 23 -25.69 4.67 15.39
CA LEU A 23 -26.14 3.72 14.38
C LEU A 23 -26.71 2.44 15.01
N PHE A 24 -26.04 1.91 16.04
CA PHE A 24 -26.52 0.71 16.74
C PHE A 24 -27.76 0.97 17.60
N SER A 25 -27.83 2.12 18.27
CA SER A 25 -29.03 2.54 19.01
C SER A 25 -30.26 2.68 18.11
N ALA A 26 -30.08 3.16 16.88
CA ALA A 26 -31.16 3.21 15.89
C ALA A 26 -31.55 1.82 15.35
N ALA A 27 -30.62 0.86 15.34
CA ALA A 27 -30.82 -0.48 14.79
C ALA A 27 -31.39 -1.50 15.79
N GLU A 28 -31.19 -1.28 17.10
CA GLU A 28 -31.59 -2.18 18.17
C GLU A 28 -32.01 -1.39 19.42
N ALA A 29 -33.29 -1.48 19.81
CA ALA A 29 -33.85 -0.66 20.89
C ALA A 29 -33.20 -0.92 22.26
N GLY A 30 -32.61 -2.11 22.46
CA GLY A 30 -31.90 -2.45 23.69
C GLY A 30 -30.43 -2.02 23.75
N PHE A 31 -29.89 -1.37 22.71
CA PHE A 31 -28.48 -0.99 22.67
C PHE A 31 -28.20 0.25 23.51
N ASP A 32 -27.41 0.11 24.58
CA ASP A 32 -27.00 1.20 25.45
C ASP A 32 -25.81 1.98 24.86
N ALA A 33 -26.12 2.94 24.00
CA ALA A 33 -25.12 3.77 23.32
C ALA A 33 -24.26 4.60 24.28
N GLU A 34 -24.80 5.04 25.41
CA GLU A 34 -24.05 5.84 26.38
C GLU A 34 -23.02 4.98 27.11
N ALA A 35 -23.42 3.78 27.56
CA ALA A 35 -22.50 2.83 28.17
C ALA A 35 -21.42 2.36 27.18
N PHE A 36 -21.79 2.07 25.93
CA PHE A 36 -20.82 1.72 24.88
C PHE A 36 -19.79 2.84 24.65
N GLU A 37 -20.24 4.10 24.45
CA GLU A 37 -19.32 5.24 24.27
C GLU A 37 -18.41 5.38 25.49
N ALA A 38 -18.95 5.29 26.71
CA ALA A 38 -18.20 5.46 27.95
C ALA A 38 -17.11 4.39 28.10
N GLN A 39 -17.43 3.12 27.86
CA GLN A 39 -16.50 1.99 27.96
C GLN A 39 -15.36 2.11 26.93
N VAL A 40 -15.69 2.37 25.66
CA VAL A 40 -14.67 2.57 24.62
C VAL A 40 -13.76 3.75 24.98
N MET A 41 -14.34 4.89 25.37
CA MET A 41 -13.57 6.11 25.62
C MET A 41 -12.74 6.07 26.91
N ALA A 42 -13.02 5.15 27.84
CA ALA A 42 -12.20 4.95 29.03
C ALA A 42 -10.78 4.47 28.69
N GLU A 43 -10.64 3.61 27.66
CA GLU A 43 -9.37 2.98 27.29
C GLU A 43 -8.75 3.55 26.00
N LEU A 44 -9.59 3.95 25.04
CA LEU A 44 -9.17 4.34 23.68
C LEU A 44 -8.02 5.37 23.61
N PRO A 45 -7.95 6.44 24.45
CA PRO A 45 -6.89 7.44 24.35
C PRO A 45 -5.46 6.88 24.47
N ALA A 46 -5.27 5.84 25.27
CA ALA A 46 -3.96 5.23 25.51
C ALA A 46 -3.52 4.26 24.40
N LEU A 47 -4.44 3.86 23.51
CA LEU A 47 -4.21 2.80 22.54
C LEU A 47 -3.66 3.29 21.20
N GLU A 48 -2.93 2.41 20.52
CA GLU A 48 -2.50 2.56 19.12
C GLU A 48 -3.59 2.10 18.14
N LEU A 49 -3.43 2.42 16.85
CA LEU A 49 -4.47 2.27 15.82
C LEU A 49 -5.18 0.90 15.81
N LYS A 50 -4.43 -0.21 15.70
CA LYS A 50 -5.03 -1.57 15.66
C LYS A 50 -5.65 -1.98 17.00
N GLN A 51 -5.09 -1.50 18.12
CA GLN A 51 -5.66 -1.75 19.44
C GLN A 51 -7.01 -1.03 19.62
N ARG A 52 -7.16 0.18 19.08
CA ARG A 52 -8.46 0.89 19.07
C ARG A 52 -9.53 0.12 18.30
N ILE A 53 -9.17 -0.46 17.16
CA ILE A 53 -10.09 -1.28 16.36
C ILE A 53 -10.54 -2.52 17.16
N ALA A 54 -9.58 -3.24 17.76
CA ALA A 54 -9.85 -4.41 18.57
C ALA A 54 -10.70 -4.08 19.82
N LEU A 55 -10.41 -2.97 20.52
CA LEU A 55 -11.19 -2.50 21.66
C LEU A 55 -12.65 -2.24 21.26
N ILE A 56 -12.89 -1.48 20.19
CA ILE A 56 -14.25 -1.16 19.75
C ILE A 56 -15.01 -2.43 19.38
N ALA A 57 -14.37 -3.37 18.70
CA ALA A 57 -14.98 -4.66 18.35
C ALA A 57 -15.34 -5.47 19.60
N GLN A 58 -14.45 -5.52 20.59
CA GLN A 58 -14.67 -6.24 21.84
C GLN A 58 -15.82 -5.62 22.66
N VAL A 59 -15.79 -4.31 22.88
CA VAL A 59 -16.85 -3.62 23.62
C VAL A 59 -18.18 -3.76 22.89
N LEU A 60 -18.21 -3.66 21.55
CA LEU A 60 -19.43 -3.92 20.78
C LEU A 60 -19.96 -5.34 21.02
N ALA A 61 -19.07 -6.31 21.17
CA ALA A 61 -19.42 -7.71 21.43
C ALA A 61 -19.96 -7.98 22.83
N ASP A 62 -19.75 -7.07 23.78
CA ASP A 62 -20.35 -7.13 25.11
C ASP A 62 -21.77 -6.52 25.14
N HIS A 63 -22.11 -5.72 24.11
CA HIS A 63 -23.41 -5.04 23.97
C HIS A 63 -24.36 -5.71 22.96
N LEU A 64 -23.92 -6.79 22.31
CA LEU A 64 -24.68 -7.52 21.30
C LEU A 64 -24.83 -9.00 21.68
N PRO A 65 -25.77 -9.74 21.06
CA PRO A 65 -25.87 -11.18 21.24
C PRO A 65 -24.53 -11.90 21.02
N ALA A 66 -24.30 -12.95 21.80
CA ALA A 66 -23.01 -13.65 21.80
C ALA A 66 -22.75 -14.46 20.52
N ALA A 67 -23.79 -15.00 19.88
CA ALA A 67 -23.70 -15.79 18.67
C ALA A 67 -23.84 -14.88 17.43
N LEU A 68 -22.98 -15.09 16.43
CA LEU A 68 -22.98 -14.27 15.21
C LEU A 68 -24.34 -14.27 14.48
N PRO A 69 -25.08 -15.39 14.35
CA PRO A 69 -26.38 -15.40 13.69
C PRO A 69 -27.41 -14.45 14.33
N ASP A 70 -27.33 -14.25 15.65
CA ASP A 70 -28.25 -13.38 16.38
C ASP A 70 -27.82 -11.91 16.29
N ALA A 71 -26.51 -11.64 16.25
CA ALA A 71 -25.97 -10.29 16.14
C ALA A 71 -25.95 -9.75 14.70
N ALA A 72 -25.76 -10.60 13.70
CA ALA A 72 -25.62 -10.21 12.30
C ALA A 72 -26.79 -9.31 11.79
N PRO A 73 -28.07 -9.61 12.08
CA PRO A 73 -29.18 -8.73 11.71
C PRO A 73 -29.06 -7.32 12.30
N VAL A 74 -28.53 -7.19 13.52
CA VAL A 74 -28.30 -5.89 14.17
C VAL A 74 -27.18 -5.13 13.46
N LEU A 75 -26.05 -5.80 13.19
CA LEU A 75 -24.94 -5.19 12.45
C LEU A 75 -25.39 -4.68 11.08
N LEU A 76 -26.14 -5.50 10.33
CA LEU A 76 -26.64 -5.13 9.00
C LEU A 76 -27.59 -3.92 9.05
N ARG A 77 -28.50 -3.87 10.03
CA ARG A 77 -29.38 -2.70 10.22
C ARG A 77 -28.62 -1.44 10.62
N ALA A 78 -27.52 -1.57 11.35
CA ALA A 78 -26.70 -0.45 11.79
C ALA A 78 -25.80 0.11 10.66
N LEU A 79 -25.59 -0.61 9.56
CA LEU A 79 -24.78 -0.11 8.46
C LEU A 79 -25.48 1.07 7.77
N PRO A 80 -24.77 2.20 7.53
CA PRO A 80 -25.29 3.24 6.66
C PRO A 80 -25.39 2.73 5.20
N PRO A 81 -25.97 3.51 4.28
CA PRO A 81 -25.94 3.17 2.86
C PRO A 81 -24.52 2.84 2.36
N PRO A 82 -24.37 1.95 1.35
CA PRO A 82 -23.08 1.69 0.71
C PRO A 82 -22.43 2.97 0.17
N LEU A 83 -21.11 2.96 0.03
CA LEU A 83 -20.38 4.01 -0.68
C LEU A 83 -20.79 4.06 -2.14
N ASP A 84 -20.62 5.24 -2.75
CA ASP A 84 -21.10 5.52 -4.09
C ASP A 84 -20.43 4.60 -5.14
N PRO A 85 -21.17 3.69 -5.78
CA PRO A 85 -20.62 2.75 -6.75
C PRO A 85 -20.25 3.43 -8.08
N GLY A 86 -20.67 4.68 -8.30
CA GLY A 86 -20.34 5.48 -9.50
C GLY A 86 -18.96 6.14 -9.44
N LYS A 87 -18.30 6.14 -8.28
CA LYS A 87 -16.91 6.57 -8.16
C LYS A 87 -15.96 5.48 -8.65
N THR A 88 -14.71 5.88 -8.84
CA THR A 88 -13.66 4.99 -9.35
C THR A 88 -12.38 5.02 -8.52
N ASP A 89 -12.18 6.06 -7.72
CA ASP A 89 -11.03 6.23 -6.82
C ASP A 89 -11.36 7.16 -5.65
N ASP A 90 -10.43 7.24 -4.69
CA ASP A 90 -10.43 8.17 -3.54
C ASP A 90 -11.66 8.10 -2.63
N ASP A 91 -12.36 6.96 -2.66
CA ASP A 91 -13.44 6.62 -1.74
C ASP A 91 -13.03 5.37 -0.94
N PHE A 92 -12.32 5.55 0.17
CA PHE A 92 -11.85 4.43 1.01
C PHE A 92 -12.90 4.02 2.06
N GLY A 93 -13.90 4.87 2.29
CA GLY A 93 -14.84 4.73 3.39
C GLY A 93 -14.35 5.30 4.71
N ASP A 94 -15.03 4.92 5.78
CA ASP A 94 -14.78 5.45 7.13
C ASP A 94 -14.14 4.39 8.03
N PHE A 95 -12.97 4.69 8.59
CA PHE A 95 -12.21 3.78 9.46
C PHE A 95 -13.01 3.29 10.67
N ILE A 96 -14.04 4.04 11.09
CA ILE A 96 -14.91 3.62 12.19
C ILE A 96 -15.66 2.30 11.94
N PHE A 97 -15.75 1.84 10.69
CA PHE A 97 -16.35 0.53 10.34
C PHE A 97 -15.35 -0.63 10.34
N ALA A 98 -14.03 -0.37 10.43
CA ALA A 98 -13.03 -1.43 10.58
C ALA A 98 -13.29 -2.41 11.75
N PRO A 99 -13.76 -1.95 12.93
CA PRO A 99 -14.08 -2.85 14.05
C PRO A 99 -15.17 -3.88 13.74
N LEU A 100 -16.10 -3.59 12.81
CA LEU A 100 -17.16 -4.53 12.45
C LEU A 100 -16.60 -5.78 11.76
N GLY A 101 -15.53 -5.63 10.97
CA GLY A 101 -14.83 -6.78 10.38
C GLY A 101 -14.13 -7.63 11.43
N GLU A 102 -13.42 -7.01 12.38
CA GLU A 102 -12.77 -7.73 13.48
C GLU A 102 -13.79 -8.44 14.37
N TYR A 103 -14.95 -7.82 14.64
CA TYR A 103 -16.08 -8.43 15.34
C TYR A 103 -16.55 -9.72 14.61
N VAL A 104 -16.79 -9.62 13.30
CA VAL A 104 -17.28 -10.75 12.48
C VAL A 104 -16.25 -11.88 12.47
N ALA A 105 -14.96 -11.56 12.31
CA ALA A 105 -13.89 -12.55 12.34
C ALA A 105 -13.82 -13.25 13.71
N ALA A 106 -13.83 -12.49 14.80
CA ALA A 106 -13.74 -13.04 16.16
C ALA A 106 -14.92 -13.97 16.51
N ARG A 107 -16.14 -13.64 16.06
CA ARG A 107 -17.36 -14.41 16.39
C ARG A 107 -17.68 -15.52 15.39
N GLY A 108 -17.18 -15.46 14.17
CA GLY A 108 -17.62 -16.33 13.08
C GLY A 108 -16.59 -17.27 12.48
N LEU A 109 -15.29 -17.06 12.71
CA LEU A 109 -14.21 -17.82 12.06
C LEU A 109 -14.34 -19.34 12.19
N GLU A 110 -14.69 -19.82 13.38
CA GLU A 110 -14.76 -21.26 13.68
C GLU A 110 -16.12 -21.90 13.43
N ALA A 111 -17.22 -21.13 13.42
CA ALA A 111 -18.58 -21.70 13.44
C ALA A 111 -19.53 -21.17 12.35
N HIS A 112 -19.24 -20.01 11.75
CA HIS A 112 -20.19 -19.30 10.89
C HIS A 112 -19.51 -18.70 9.64
N ARG A 113 -18.59 -19.45 9.03
CA ARG A 113 -17.81 -19.01 7.85
C ARG A 113 -18.66 -18.31 6.78
N ASP A 114 -19.71 -18.97 6.29
CA ASP A 114 -20.47 -18.45 5.15
C ASP A 114 -21.20 -17.15 5.51
N LEU A 115 -21.83 -17.11 6.69
CA LEU A 115 -22.43 -15.88 7.23
C LEU A 115 -21.38 -14.77 7.43
N SER A 116 -20.19 -15.10 7.91
CA SER A 116 -19.10 -14.13 8.05
C SER A 116 -18.69 -13.56 6.70
N LEU A 117 -18.60 -14.38 5.66
CA LEU A 117 -18.27 -13.90 4.31
C LEU A 117 -19.37 -12.97 3.78
N ASP A 118 -20.65 -13.30 3.97
CA ASP A 118 -21.77 -12.43 3.60
C ASP A 118 -21.71 -11.09 4.35
N MET A 119 -21.39 -11.13 5.64
CA MET A 119 -21.21 -9.91 6.45
C MET A 119 -20.02 -9.08 5.99
N LEU A 120 -18.87 -9.69 5.68
CA LEU A 120 -17.69 -8.97 5.19
C LEU A 120 -17.94 -8.35 3.81
N GLU A 121 -18.71 -9.00 2.95
CA GLU A 121 -19.17 -8.44 1.67
C GLU A 121 -20.01 -7.17 1.87
N GLU A 122 -20.94 -7.17 2.82
CA GLU A 122 -21.77 -6.00 3.11
C GLU A 122 -20.99 -4.86 3.77
N ILE A 123 -20.19 -5.18 4.80
CA ILE A 123 -19.40 -4.18 5.52
C ILE A 123 -18.34 -3.57 4.60
N THR A 124 -17.74 -4.37 3.69
CA THR A 124 -16.64 -3.87 2.85
C THR A 124 -17.04 -2.72 1.93
N GLN A 125 -18.35 -2.56 1.69
CA GLN A 125 -18.91 -1.48 0.89
C GLN A 125 -18.98 -0.13 1.66
N ARG A 126 -18.60 -0.09 2.94
CA ARG A 126 -18.54 1.12 3.78
C ARG A 126 -17.12 1.43 4.27
N PHE A 127 -16.26 0.42 4.30
CA PHE A 127 -14.83 0.50 4.59
C PHE A 127 -14.16 -0.83 4.24
N SER A 128 -12.90 -0.83 3.83
CA SER A 128 -12.20 -2.08 3.46
C SER A 128 -12.15 -3.16 4.55
N MET A 129 -12.62 -4.37 4.24
CA MET A 129 -12.46 -5.58 5.09
C MET A 129 -11.16 -6.37 4.81
N GLU A 130 -10.14 -5.70 4.28
CA GLU A 130 -8.87 -6.33 3.85
C GLU A 130 -8.10 -7.06 4.96
N TRP A 131 -8.29 -6.69 6.23
CA TRP A 131 -7.70 -7.41 7.35
C TRP A 131 -8.59 -8.55 7.83
N ALA A 132 -9.88 -8.29 7.96
CA ALA A 132 -10.86 -9.23 8.53
C ALA A 132 -11.07 -10.47 7.66
N ILE A 133 -10.84 -10.39 6.35
CA ILE A 133 -10.96 -11.56 5.45
C ILE A 133 -9.80 -12.55 5.59
N ARG A 134 -8.65 -12.13 6.13
CA ARG A 134 -7.40 -12.92 6.10
C ARG A 134 -7.40 -14.13 7.03
N PRO A 135 -7.99 -14.08 8.24
CA PRO A 135 -8.17 -15.28 9.06
C PRO A 135 -8.96 -16.36 8.33
N PHE A 136 -9.98 -15.97 7.55
CA PHE A 136 -10.74 -16.90 6.74
C PHE A 136 -9.92 -17.47 5.58
N LEU A 137 -9.11 -16.67 4.89
CA LEU A 137 -8.18 -17.17 3.84
C LEU A 137 -7.17 -18.17 4.40
N ASN A 138 -6.73 -17.99 5.65
CA ASN A 138 -5.79 -18.91 6.30
C ASN A 138 -6.46 -20.19 6.78
N ARG A 139 -7.72 -20.12 7.21
CA ARG A 139 -8.46 -21.25 7.76
C ARG A 139 -9.18 -22.08 6.69
N TRP A 140 -9.71 -21.42 5.66
CA TRP A 140 -10.60 -21.95 4.62
C TRP A 140 -10.19 -21.43 3.22
N PRO A 141 -8.93 -21.63 2.78
CA PRO A 141 -8.41 -21.00 1.57
C PRO A 141 -9.25 -21.30 0.33
N ASP A 142 -9.64 -22.56 0.12
CA ASP A 142 -10.34 -22.98 -1.08
C ASP A 142 -11.76 -22.38 -1.14
N GLU A 143 -12.49 -22.40 -0.03
CA GLU A 143 -13.86 -21.86 0.02
C GLU A 143 -13.89 -20.34 -0.10
N VAL A 144 -12.93 -19.66 0.52
CA VAL A 144 -12.83 -18.20 0.42
C VAL A 144 -12.38 -17.78 -0.98
N LEU A 145 -11.44 -18.50 -1.61
CA LEU A 145 -11.06 -18.24 -3.00
C LEU A 145 -12.22 -18.51 -3.97
N ALA A 146 -13.04 -19.54 -3.72
CA ALA A 146 -14.25 -19.78 -4.49
C ALA A 146 -15.23 -18.61 -4.38
N ARG A 147 -15.52 -18.13 -3.16
CA ARG A 147 -16.35 -16.93 -2.95
C ARG A 147 -15.75 -15.69 -3.64
N MET A 148 -14.44 -15.54 -3.59
CA MET A 148 -13.75 -14.42 -4.24
C MET A 148 -13.84 -14.45 -5.76
N GLN A 149 -14.06 -15.62 -6.37
CA GLN A 149 -14.38 -15.68 -7.80
C GLN A 149 -15.71 -14.98 -8.09
N ASP A 150 -16.73 -15.15 -7.24
CA ASP A 150 -18.00 -14.46 -7.42
C ASP A 150 -17.82 -12.96 -7.18
N TRP A 151 -17.13 -12.60 -6.09
CA TRP A 151 -16.85 -11.20 -5.73
C TRP A 151 -16.03 -10.45 -6.78
N ALA A 152 -15.21 -11.12 -7.58
CA ALA A 152 -14.48 -10.48 -8.66
C ALA A 152 -15.39 -9.91 -9.76
N GLY A 153 -16.66 -10.35 -9.84
CA GLY A 153 -17.70 -9.82 -10.72
C GLY A 153 -18.72 -8.92 -10.02
N HIS A 154 -18.54 -8.60 -8.74
CA HIS A 154 -19.53 -7.87 -7.95
C HIS A 154 -19.75 -6.43 -8.46
N SER A 155 -20.95 -5.88 -8.31
CA SER A 155 -21.32 -4.53 -8.79
C SER A 155 -20.53 -3.42 -8.08
N SER A 156 -20.34 -3.55 -6.76
CA SER A 156 -19.51 -2.66 -5.96
C SER A 156 -18.02 -2.91 -6.19
N TYR A 157 -17.30 -1.86 -6.62
CA TYR A 157 -15.85 -1.93 -6.79
C TYR A 157 -15.09 -2.10 -5.47
N HIS A 158 -15.72 -1.82 -4.32
CA HIS A 158 -15.14 -2.11 -3.00
C HIS A 158 -15.00 -3.61 -2.76
N VAL A 159 -16.02 -4.39 -3.14
CA VAL A 159 -16.01 -5.86 -3.04
C VAL A 159 -14.98 -6.44 -4.02
N ARG A 160 -14.96 -5.96 -5.26
CA ARG A 160 -13.93 -6.36 -6.25
C ARG A 160 -12.51 -6.02 -5.79
N ARG A 161 -12.33 -4.86 -5.14
CA ARG A 161 -11.04 -4.46 -4.56
C ARG A 161 -10.64 -5.35 -3.39
N LEU A 162 -11.58 -5.78 -2.55
CA LEU A 162 -11.32 -6.72 -1.44
C LEU A 162 -10.72 -8.04 -1.94
N VAL A 163 -11.19 -8.55 -3.09
CA VAL A 163 -10.63 -9.77 -3.70
C VAL A 163 -9.14 -9.65 -3.94
N SER A 164 -8.71 -8.58 -4.61
CA SER A 164 -7.29 -8.34 -4.87
C SER A 164 -6.52 -8.02 -3.57
N GLU A 165 -7.07 -7.16 -2.71
CA GLU A 165 -6.34 -6.66 -1.54
C GLU A 165 -6.19 -7.71 -0.43
N GLY A 166 -7.25 -8.46 -0.13
CA GLY A 166 -7.28 -9.46 0.92
C GLY A 166 -6.35 -10.64 0.64
N THR A 167 -6.17 -10.99 -0.64
CA THR A 167 -5.30 -12.10 -1.10
C THR A 167 -3.84 -11.70 -1.29
N ARG A 168 -3.46 -10.44 -1.01
CA ARG A 168 -2.08 -9.98 -1.16
C ARG A 168 -1.12 -10.81 -0.29
N PRO A 169 0.05 -11.24 -0.82
CA PRO A 169 1.07 -11.93 -0.04
C PRO A 169 1.60 -11.09 1.14
N ARG A 170 1.63 -9.76 0.98
CA ARG A 170 2.07 -8.82 2.01
C ARG A 170 1.18 -7.59 2.02
N LEU A 171 0.29 -7.50 3.00
CA LEU A 171 -0.53 -6.32 3.23
C LEU A 171 -0.10 -5.66 4.55
N PRO A 172 0.16 -4.34 4.58
CA PRO A 172 0.48 -3.63 5.81
C PRO A 172 -0.58 -3.84 6.91
N TRP A 173 -0.12 -4.06 8.13
CA TRP A 173 -0.95 -4.27 9.34
C TRP A 173 -1.87 -5.49 9.36
N GLY A 174 -1.97 -6.25 8.27
CA GLY A 174 -2.70 -7.52 8.24
C GLY A 174 -1.78 -8.71 8.47
N GLU A 175 -2.32 -9.77 9.06
CA GLU A 175 -1.63 -11.07 9.22
C GLU A 175 -1.20 -11.68 7.88
N SER A 176 -0.12 -12.46 7.81
CA SER A 176 0.27 -13.05 6.53
C SER A 176 -0.76 -14.09 6.06
N VAL A 177 -1.02 -14.15 4.76
CA VAL A 177 -1.84 -15.20 4.15
C VAL A 177 -0.94 -16.33 3.64
N GLY A 178 -1.30 -17.58 3.94
CA GLY A 178 -0.53 -18.78 3.59
C GLY A 178 -0.65 -19.24 2.13
N LEU A 179 -1.27 -18.45 1.26
CA LEU A 179 -1.49 -18.82 -0.14
C LEU A 179 -0.18 -18.92 -0.94
N ALA A 180 -0.13 -19.85 -1.89
CA ALA A 180 0.88 -19.87 -2.94
C ALA A 180 0.79 -18.57 -3.78
N LEU A 181 1.92 -18.13 -4.34
CA LEU A 181 1.98 -16.84 -5.05
C LEU A 181 1.12 -16.81 -6.33
N ASP A 182 0.91 -17.96 -6.95
CA ASP A 182 0.13 -18.14 -8.17
C ASP A 182 -1.37 -18.32 -7.91
N ALA A 183 -1.77 -18.77 -6.72
CA ALA A 183 -3.17 -19.05 -6.39
C ALA A 183 -4.12 -17.84 -6.59
N PRO A 184 -3.76 -16.59 -6.25
CA PRO A 184 -4.63 -15.43 -6.52
C PRO A 184 -4.59 -14.94 -7.97
N LEU A 185 -3.65 -15.38 -8.81
CA LEU A 185 -3.47 -14.82 -10.15
C LEU A 185 -4.70 -14.95 -11.06
N PRO A 186 -5.49 -16.04 -11.05
CA PRO A 186 -6.75 -16.11 -11.80
C PRO A 186 -7.77 -15.04 -11.39
N LEU A 187 -7.78 -14.63 -10.11
CA LEU A 187 -8.62 -13.52 -9.66
C LEU A 187 -8.11 -12.19 -10.23
N LEU A 188 -6.80 -11.99 -10.25
CA LEU A 188 -6.19 -10.79 -10.84
C LEU A 188 -6.41 -10.72 -12.36
N ASP A 189 -6.44 -11.86 -13.06
CA ASP A 189 -6.80 -11.94 -14.48
C ASP A 189 -8.23 -11.47 -14.77
N ARG A 190 -9.13 -11.51 -13.78
CA ARG A 190 -10.48 -10.96 -13.92
C ARG A 190 -10.53 -9.47 -13.59
N LEU A 191 -9.67 -9.02 -12.67
CA LEU A 191 -9.70 -7.66 -12.13
C LEU A 191 -8.78 -6.68 -12.86
N HIS A 192 -7.83 -7.13 -13.70
CA HIS A 192 -6.91 -6.21 -14.37
C HIS A 192 -7.60 -5.26 -15.35
N GLY A 193 -8.74 -5.68 -15.92
CA GLY A 193 -9.60 -4.90 -16.81
C GLY A 193 -10.63 -4.02 -16.09
N ASP A 194 -10.58 -3.92 -14.76
CA ASP A 194 -11.56 -3.13 -14.00
C ASP A 194 -11.53 -1.65 -14.39
N GLY A 195 -12.72 -1.03 -14.42
CA GLY A 195 -12.87 0.41 -14.70
C GLY A 195 -12.55 1.31 -13.50
N ALA A 196 -12.54 0.77 -12.28
CA ALA A 196 -12.21 1.51 -11.07
C ALA A 196 -10.71 1.48 -10.80
N ARG A 197 -10.07 2.67 -10.79
CA ARG A 197 -8.66 2.84 -10.39
C ARG A 197 -8.38 2.26 -9.00
N PHE A 198 -9.35 2.30 -8.09
CA PHE A 198 -9.19 1.73 -6.75
C PHE A 198 -8.88 0.22 -6.79
N VAL A 199 -9.52 -0.51 -7.73
CA VAL A 199 -9.29 -1.95 -7.96
C VAL A 199 -7.96 -2.17 -8.66
N THR A 200 -7.70 -1.51 -9.79
CA THR A 200 -6.46 -1.71 -10.56
C THR A 200 -5.21 -1.32 -9.75
N ARG A 201 -5.31 -0.33 -8.86
CA ARG A 201 -4.26 0.00 -7.88
C ARG A 201 -3.98 -1.13 -6.90
N SER A 202 -5.03 -1.79 -6.40
CA SER A 202 -4.86 -2.98 -5.57
C SER A 202 -4.18 -4.10 -6.36
N VAL A 203 -4.62 -4.38 -7.60
CA VAL A 203 -4.01 -5.39 -8.48
C VAL A 203 -2.52 -5.10 -8.69
N ALA A 204 -2.17 -3.86 -9.01
CA ALA A 204 -0.77 -3.48 -9.21
C ALA A 204 0.06 -3.50 -7.90
N ASN A 205 -0.54 -3.24 -6.74
CA ASN A 205 0.11 -3.45 -5.45
C ASN A 205 0.36 -4.93 -5.17
N HIS A 206 -0.63 -5.78 -5.44
CA HIS A 206 -0.55 -7.22 -5.31
C HIS A 206 0.58 -7.78 -6.17
N LEU A 207 0.61 -7.43 -7.46
CA LEU A 207 1.69 -7.82 -8.36
C LEU A 207 3.06 -7.35 -7.89
N ASN A 208 3.19 -6.13 -7.37
CA ASN A 208 4.45 -5.65 -6.80
C ASN A 208 4.90 -6.46 -5.57
N ASP A 209 3.98 -7.05 -4.80
CA ASP A 209 4.33 -7.93 -3.69
C ASP A 209 4.80 -9.30 -4.17
N ILE A 210 4.17 -9.85 -5.21
CA ILE A 210 4.63 -11.08 -5.88
C ILE A 210 6.01 -10.87 -6.52
N ALA A 211 6.22 -9.75 -7.22
CA ALA A 211 7.44 -9.46 -7.97
C ALA A 211 8.70 -9.39 -7.08
N LYS A 212 8.54 -9.21 -5.76
CA LYS A 212 9.66 -9.27 -4.80
C LYS A 212 10.19 -10.69 -4.59
N LYS A 213 9.39 -11.70 -4.89
CA LYS A 213 9.74 -13.12 -4.76
C LYS A 213 9.88 -13.79 -6.11
N ASP A 214 8.98 -13.49 -7.04
CA ASP A 214 8.96 -14.03 -8.40
C ASP A 214 8.73 -12.91 -9.43
N PRO A 215 9.81 -12.26 -9.89
CA PRO A 215 9.75 -11.19 -10.89
C PRO A 215 9.17 -11.64 -12.23
N ASP A 216 9.57 -12.83 -12.71
CA ASP A 216 9.23 -13.31 -14.05
C ASP A 216 7.75 -13.67 -14.14
N LEU A 217 7.18 -14.30 -13.11
CA LEU A 217 5.74 -14.57 -13.03
C LEU A 217 4.90 -13.31 -13.25
N VAL A 218 5.32 -12.18 -12.69
CA VAL A 218 4.62 -10.89 -12.82
C VAL A 218 4.85 -10.27 -14.19
N MET A 219 6.08 -10.27 -14.70
CA MET A 219 6.39 -9.69 -16.02
C MET A 219 5.72 -10.48 -17.16
N ASP A 220 5.70 -11.82 -17.08
CA ASP A 220 5.00 -12.69 -18.03
C ASP A 220 3.50 -12.43 -18.02
N ARG A 221 2.92 -12.25 -16.83
CA ARG A 221 1.50 -11.92 -16.64
C ARG A 221 1.13 -10.58 -17.27
N LEU A 222 1.90 -9.52 -16.97
CA LEU A 222 1.69 -8.18 -17.53
C LEU A 222 1.82 -8.17 -19.07
N GLN A 223 2.79 -8.91 -19.61
CA GLN A 223 2.96 -9.05 -21.06
C GLN A 223 1.75 -9.73 -21.70
N ARG A 224 1.19 -10.77 -21.08
CA ARG A 224 -0.05 -11.40 -21.56
C ARG A 224 -1.25 -10.46 -21.52
N TRP A 225 -1.42 -9.68 -20.45
CA TRP A 225 -2.50 -8.69 -20.37
C TRP A 225 -2.37 -7.61 -21.44
N GLN A 226 -1.14 -7.19 -21.75
CA GLN A 226 -0.86 -6.24 -22.83
C GLN A 226 -1.25 -6.79 -24.20
N GLN A 227 -0.96 -8.07 -24.47
CA GLN A 227 -1.36 -8.75 -25.70
C GLN A 227 -2.87 -8.95 -25.80
N ALA A 228 -3.54 -9.24 -24.68
CA ALA A 228 -4.98 -9.45 -24.63
C ALA A 228 -5.79 -8.16 -24.91
N GLY A 229 -5.24 -6.98 -24.60
CA GLY A 229 -5.87 -5.70 -24.91
C GLY A 229 -7.20 -5.43 -24.20
N GLN A 230 -7.46 -6.09 -23.07
CA GLN A 230 -8.72 -6.00 -22.31
C GLN A 230 -8.80 -4.79 -21.37
N GLN A 231 -7.69 -4.06 -21.19
CA GLN A 231 -7.62 -2.85 -20.36
C GLN A 231 -7.16 -1.68 -21.24
N GLN A 232 -7.61 -0.46 -20.91
CA GLN A 232 -7.18 0.76 -21.57
C GLN A 232 -5.67 0.89 -21.51
N ARG A 233 -5.04 1.24 -22.65
CA ARG A 233 -3.58 1.24 -22.75
C ARG A 233 -2.89 2.09 -21.67
N LYS A 234 -3.41 3.29 -21.43
CA LYS A 234 -2.88 4.20 -20.39
C LYS A 234 -2.99 3.60 -18.98
N GLU A 235 -4.08 2.89 -18.71
CA GLU A 235 -4.31 2.23 -17.42
C GLU A 235 -3.33 1.08 -17.22
N LEU A 236 -3.18 0.22 -18.23
CA LEU A 236 -2.26 -0.90 -18.17
C LEU A 236 -0.79 -0.45 -18.10
N ASP A 237 -0.42 0.61 -18.79
CA ASP A 237 0.92 1.20 -18.70
C ASP A 237 1.19 1.72 -17.27
N TRP A 238 0.20 2.36 -16.64
CA TRP A 238 0.29 2.77 -15.23
C TRP A 238 0.39 1.56 -14.29
N MET A 239 -0.45 0.54 -14.48
CA MET A 239 -0.43 -0.68 -13.68
C MET A 239 0.92 -1.38 -13.78
N THR A 240 1.50 -1.44 -14.98
CA THR A 240 2.83 -2.02 -15.25
C THR A 240 3.91 -1.24 -14.51
N ALA A 241 3.92 0.08 -14.63
CA ALA A 241 4.87 0.95 -13.93
C ALA A 241 4.76 0.80 -12.40
N HIS A 242 3.53 0.72 -11.90
CA HIS A 242 3.27 0.59 -10.47
C HIS A 242 3.66 -0.81 -9.98
N ALA A 243 3.27 -1.89 -10.67
CA ALA A 243 3.60 -3.27 -10.32
C ALA A 243 5.11 -3.54 -10.32
N LEU A 244 5.85 -2.98 -11.28
CA LEU A 244 7.28 -3.21 -11.45
C LEU A 244 8.16 -2.19 -10.71
N ARG A 245 7.58 -1.23 -9.98
CA ARG A 245 8.32 -0.11 -9.35
C ARG A 245 9.50 -0.56 -8.48
N GLY A 246 9.36 -1.69 -7.78
CA GLY A 246 10.43 -2.28 -6.98
C GLY A 246 11.59 -2.79 -7.84
N LEU A 247 11.28 -3.53 -8.90
CA LEU A 247 12.27 -4.07 -9.84
C LEU A 247 12.97 -2.97 -10.63
N VAL A 248 12.24 -1.95 -11.07
CA VAL A 248 12.78 -0.74 -11.70
C VAL A 248 13.75 -0.03 -10.76
N LYS A 249 13.36 0.14 -9.50
CA LYS A 249 14.23 0.74 -8.49
C LYS A 249 15.48 -0.10 -8.22
N ALA A 250 15.40 -1.42 -8.40
CA ALA A 250 16.53 -2.34 -8.31
C ALA A 250 17.34 -2.46 -9.61
N GLY A 251 16.97 -1.72 -10.67
CA GLY A 251 17.68 -1.75 -11.95
C GLY A 251 17.44 -3.00 -12.81
N HIS A 252 16.34 -3.72 -12.59
CA HIS A 252 16.06 -4.95 -13.32
C HIS A 252 15.91 -4.71 -14.84
N PRO A 253 16.74 -5.32 -15.72
CA PRO A 253 16.78 -5.00 -17.15
C PRO A 253 15.44 -5.21 -17.88
N ARG A 254 14.81 -6.37 -17.66
CA ARG A 254 13.51 -6.68 -18.29
C ARG A 254 12.41 -5.70 -17.88
N ALA A 255 12.31 -5.35 -16.59
CA ALA A 255 11.35 -4.37 -16.11
C ALA A 255 11.60 -2.98 -16.70
N MET A 256 12.86 -2.56 -16.85
CA MET A 256 13.20 -1.31 -17.56
C MET A 256 12.70 -1.33 -19.01
N ALA A 257 12.96 -2.41 -19.74
CA ALA A 257 12.53 -2.56 -21.12
C ALA A 257 11.00 -2.53 -21.26
N MET A 258 10.26 -3.18 -20.35
CA MET A 258 8.80 -3.14 -20.32
C MET A 258 8.23 -1.73 -20.12
N LEU A 259 9.00 -0.83 -19.52
CA LEU A 259 8.65 0.57 -19.31
C LEU A 259 9.20 1.50 -20.41
N GLY A 260 9.81 0.95 -21.45
CA GLY A 260 10.36 1.70 -22.57
C GLY A 260 11.74 2.30 -22.32
N TYR A 261 12.47 1.81 -21.31
CA TYR A 261 13.85 2.21 -21.04
C TYR A 261 14.83 1.11 -21.46
N ASP A 262 15.77 1.46 -22.33
CA ASP A 262 16.83 0.55 -22.76
C ASP A 262 17.93 0.46 -21.68
N PRO A 263 18.11 -0.69 -21.02
CA PRO A 263 19.16 -0.89 -20.02
C PRO A 263 20.57 -0.91 -20.63
N ASP A 264 20.68 -1.16 -21.93
CA ASP A 264 21.94 -1.21 -22.68
C ASP A 264 22.24 0.09 -23.43
N LEU A 265 21.41 1.13 -23.23
CA LEU A 265 21.60 2.44 -23.82
C LEU A 265 23.03 2.94 -23.62
N THR A 266 23.72 3.20 -24.73
CA THR A 266 25.08 3.75 -24.73
C THR A 266 25.02 5.25 -24.48
N LEU A 267 25.66 5.70 -23.41
CA LEU A 267 25.78 7.10 -23.01
C LEU A 267 26.98 7.27 -22.07
N ASP A 268 27.50 8.49 -22.01
CA ASP A 268 28.44 8.93 -20.98
C ASP A 268 27.67 9.63 -19.85
N ALA A 269 28.02 9.33 -18.60
CA ALA A 269 27.38 9.92 -17.44
C ALA A 269 28.42 10.48 -16.47
N ARG A 270 28.12 11.65 -15.90
CA ARG A 270 28.93 12.31 -14.88
C ARG A 270 28.04 12.77 -13.74
N ILE A 271 28.53 12.66 -12.50
CA ILE A 271 27.87 13.18 -11.30
C ILE A 271 28.84 14.08 -10.55
N SER A 272 28.33 15.18 -10.00
CA SER A 272 29.06 16.12 -9.16
C SER A 272 28.29 16.36 -7.86
N VAL A 273 29.01 16.41 -6.76
CA VAL A 273 28.52 16.67 -5.41
C VAL A 273 29.56 17.52 -4.66
N PRO A 274 29.16 18.29 -3.63
CA PRO A 274 30.12 18.97 -2.76
C PRO A 274 31.00 17.96 -2.02
N GLU A 275 32.25 18.34 -1.74
CA GLU A 275 33.19 17.50 -0.98
C GLU A 275 32.72 17.24 0.46
N THR A 276 31.99 18.19 1.05
CA THR A 276 31.46 18.09 2.42
C THR A 276 30.03 18.59 2.52
N VAL A 277 29.24 18.00 3.42
CA VAL A 277 27.89 18.45 3.76
C VAL A 277 27.58 18.15 5.22
N ARG A 278 26.79 18.98 5.90
CA ARG A 278 26.40 18.75 7.31
C ARG A 278 25.05 18.04 7.42
N ILE A 279 24.88 17.25 8.48
CA ILE A 279 23.55 16.81 8.93
C ILE A 279 22.67 18.04 9.20
N GLY A 280 21.41 17.98 8.79
CA GLY A 280 20.47 19.11 8.75
C GLY A 280 20.56 19.94 7.45
N GLY A 281 21.65 19.83 6.71
CA GLY A 281 21.86 20.49 5.42
C GLY A 281 21.21 19.77 4.23
N ALA A 282 21.64 20.16 3.03
CA ALA A 282 21.21 19.54 1.79
C ALA A 282 22.43 19.22 0.90
N LEU A 283 22.49 17.98 0.42
CA LEU A 283 23.44 17.57 -0.61
C LEU A 283 22.94 18.12 -1.96
N ASP A 284 23.68 19.05 -2.55
CA ASP A 284 23.41 19.58 -3.87
C ASP A 284 24.12 18.69 -4.91
N LEU A 285 23.35 17.88 -5.63
CA LEU A 285 23.87 16.96 -6.64
C LEU A 285 23.50 17.44 -8.03
N SER A 286 24.44 17.37 -8.96
CA SER A 286 24.20 17.58 -10.39
C SER A 286 24.73 16.41 -11.20
N CYS A 287 24.10 16.14 -12.34
CA CYS A 287 24.60 15.15 -13.28
C CYS A 287 24.43 15.61 -14.72
N ARG A 288 25.34 15.14 -15.57
CA ARG A 288 25.30 15.34 -17.02
C ARG A 288 25.32 13.99 -17.70
N LEU A 289 24.41 13.81 -18.65
CA LEU A 289 24.34 12.65 -19.53
C LEU A 289 24.60 13.12 -20.97
N ASP A 290 25.54 12.49 -21.67
CA ASP A 290 25.81 12.72 -23.08
C ASP A 290 25.47 11.43 -23.86
N GLY A 291 24.57 11.50 -24.85
CA GLY A 291 24.07 10.30 -25.53
C GLY A 291 23.13 10.63 -26.71
N ALA A 292 22.50 9.61 -27.29
CA ALA A 292 21.66 9.79 -28.47
C ALA A 292 20.45 10.71 -28.21
N ALA A 293 20.21 11.67 -29.11
CA ALA A 293 19.05 12.55 -29.02
C ALA A 293 17.73 11.75 -29.12
N GLY A 294 16.77 12.07 -28.25
CA GLY A 294 15.48 11.41 -28.14
C GLY A 294 15.46 10.16 -27.25
N ALA A 295 16.62 9.66 -26.82
CA ALA A 295 16.71 8.47 -25.98
C ALA A 295 16.00 8.70 -24.63
N PRO A 296 15.04 7.83 -24.25
CA PRO A 296 14.39 7.90 -22.94
C PRO A 296 15.35 7.45 -21.84
N VAL A 297 15.41 8.23 -20.78
CA VAL A 297 16.23 7.96 -19.60
C VAL A 297 15.40 8.02 -18.32
N LEU A 298 15.56 6.99 -17.49
CA LEU A 298 15.15 6.97 -16.11
C LEU A 298 16.41 7.13 -15.26
N VAL A 299 16.52 8.28 -14.61
CA VAL A 299 17.68 8.66 -13.80
C VAL A 299 17.30 8.55 -12.33
N ASP A 300 18.02 7.70 -11.63
CA ASP A 300 17.98 7.50 -10.19
C ASP A 300 19.37 7.75 -9.60
N TYR A 301 19.44 7.91 -8.29
CA TYR A 301 20.72 7.92 -7.57
C TYR A 301 20.63 7.07 -6.32
N ILE A 302 21.74 6.43 -5.98
CA ILE A 302 21.87 5.54 -4.84
C ILE A 302 22.75 6.23 -3.82
N LEU A 303 22.21 6.53 -2.64
CA LEU A 303 23.01 7.01 -1.51
C LEU A 303 23.38 5.84 -0.62
N HIS A 304 24.68 5.68 -0.38
CA HIS A 304 25.26 4.73 0.55
C HIS A 304 25.50 5.45 1.88
N PHE A 305 24.62 5.17 2.84
CA PHE A 305 24.67 5.73 4.17
C PHE A 305 25.55 4.91 5.09
N GLN A 306 26.41 5.59 5.85
CA GLN A 306 27.08 4.99 7.00
C GLN A 306 26.06 4.65 8.08
N ARG A 307 26.28 3.52 8.75
CA ARG A 307 25.50 3.05 9.88
C ARG A 307 26.42 2.83 11.07
N PRO A 308 25.86 2.80 12.30
CA PRO A 308 26.65 2.45 13.47
C PRO A 308 27.39 1.13 13.28
N ALA A 309 28.57 1.01 13.89
CA ALA A 309 29.46 -0.15 13.78
C ALA A 309 30.01 -0.42 12.36
N GLY A 310 30.19 0.63 11.54
CA GLY A 310 30.88 0.53 10.24
C GLY A 310 30.09 -0.17 9.12
N LYS A 311 28.81 -0.48 9.36
CA LYS A 311 27.92 -1.03 8.33
C LYS A 311 27.52 0.06 7.34
N THR A 312 27.16 -0.32 6.13
CA THR A 312 26.60 0.58 5.13
C THR A 312 25.20 0.14 4.72
N SER A 313 24.38 1.09 4.26
CA SER A 313 23.09 0.77 3.64
C SER A 313 22.88 1.64 2.41
N ALA A 314 22.42 1.03 1.32
CA ALA A 314 22.06 1.74 0.11
C ALA A 314 20.57 2.14 0.12
N LYS A 315 20.27 3.34 -0.38
CA LYS A 315 18.89 3.75 -0.66
C LYS A 315 18.83 4.44 -2.01
N VAL A 316 18.02 3.88 -2.90
CA VAL A 316 17.77 4.45 -4.22
C VAL A 316 16.70 5.54 -4.11
N PHE A 317 16.95 6.67 -4.77
CA PHE A 317 16.07 7.82 -4.86
C PHE A 317 15.84 8.17 -6.34
N LYS A 318 14.61 8.58 -6.66
CA LYS A 318 14.28 9.08 -8.00
C LYS A 318 14.92 10.44 -8.24
N LEU A 319 15.59 10.62 -9.38
CA LEU A 319 16.01 11.94 -9.85
C LEU A 319 15.00 12.48 -10.86
N LYS A 320 14.89 11.85 -12.04
CA LYS A 320 14.05 12.32 -13.14
C LYS A 320 13.79 11.20 -14.16
N GLN A 321 12.60 11.20 -14.76
CA GLN A 321 12.36 10.55 -16.06
C GLN A 321 12.36 11.64 -17.14
N ALA A 322 13.15 11.45 -18.19
CA ALA A 322 13.36 12.45 -19.24
C ALA A 322 13.72 11.79 -20.59
N LYS A 323 13.95 12.63 -21.60
CA LYS A 323 14.63 12.26 -22.85
C LYS A 323 15.89 13.11 -22.98
N ILE A 324 16.95 12.56 -23.55
CA ILE A 324 18.15 13.34 -23.88
C ILE A 324 17.82 14.25 -25.07
N SER A 325 17.88 15.56 -24.89
CA SER A 325 17.53 16.55 -25.92
C SER A 325 18.80 17.09 -26.58
N GLY A 326 18.93 16.96 -27.90
CA GLY A 326 20.07 17.55 -28.62
C GLY A 326 21.44 16.96 -28.26
N GLY A 327 21.48 15.74 -27.70
CA GLY A 327 22.73 15.03 -27.40
C GLY A 327 23.22 15.11 -25.95
N THR A 328 22.68 16.04 -25.16
CA THR A 328 23.08 16.23 -23.75
C THR A 328 21.85 16.43 -22.85
N LEU A 329 21.92 15.99 -21.60
CA LEU A 329 20.94 16.27 -20.56
C LEU A 329 21.64 16.60 -19.25
N GLU A 330 21.32 17.76 -18.67
CA GLU A 330 21.79 18.17 -17.35
C GLU A 330 20.64 18.18 -16.35
N LEU A 331 20.89 17.64 -15.15
CA LEU A 331 19.91 17.54 -14.07
C LEU A 331 20.55 17.96 -12.75
N GLY A 332 19.76 18.55 -11.86
CA GLY A 332 20.19 18.92 -10.50
C GLY A 332 19.12 18.61 -9.46
N LYS A 333 19.54 18.30 -8.22
CA LYS A 333 18.65 18.05 -7.09
C LYS A 333 19.30 18.35 -5.75
N LYS A 334 18.53 18.97 -4.86
CA LYS A 334 18.89 19.11 -3.45
C LYS A 334 18.27 17.96 -2.64
N HIS A 335 19.12 17.11 -2.05
CA HIS A 335 18.69 16.05 -1.14
C HIS A 335 18.89 16.47 0.32
N LYS A 336 17.79 16.68 1.06
CA LYS A 336 17.86 17.05 2.48
C LYS A 336 18.34 15.89 3.35
N LEU A 337 19.39 16.13 4.13
CA LEU A 337 19.97 15.18 5.08
C LEU A 337 19.38 15.42 6.47
N LYS A 338 18.14 14.97 6.67
CA LYS A 338 17.36 15.21 7.89
C LYS A 338 18.02 14.59 9.12
N GLY A 339 18.39 15.44 10.09
CA GLY A 339 18.90 15.01 11.39
C GLY A 339 17.83 14.56 12.39
N ASP A 340 16.59 15.04 12.19
CA ASP A 340 15.42 14.83 13.05
C ASP A 340 14.52 13.66 12.62
N ALA A 341 15.04 12.73 11.80
CA ALA A 341 14.25 11.61 11.31
C ALA A 341 13.97 10.58 12.43
N THR A 342 12.69 10.23 12.64
CA THR A 342 12.29 9.22 13.64
C THR A 342 12.53 7.77 13.20
N THR A 343 12.78 7.54 11.91
CA THR A 343 12.87 6.18 11.31
C THR A 343 14.29 5.78 10.92
N PHE A 344 15.26 6.70 11.00
CA PHE A 344 16.67 6.41 10.75
C PHE A 344 17.55 7.47 11.40
N LYS A 345 18.80 7.10 11.69
CA LYS A 345 19.85 8.03 12.15
C LYS A 345 20.91 8.20 11.07
N LEU A 346 21.34 9.44 10.84
CA LEU A 346 22.53 9.75 10.03
C LEU A 346 23.79 9.66 10.88
N VAL A 347 24.86 9.15 10.30
CA VAL A 347 26.15 8.94 10.97
C VAL A 347 27.19 9.75 10.20
N PRO A 348 27.95 10.66 10.84
CA PRO A 348 29.05 11.37 10.18
C PRO A 348 30.10 10.42 9.58
N GLY A 349 30.83 10.89 8.57
CA GLY A 349 31.86 10.11 7.87
C GLY A 349 31.68 10.07 6.35
N PRO A 350 32.51 9.27 5.65
CA PRO A 350 32.50 9.22 4.19
C PRO A 350 31.24 8.53 3.68
N HIS A 351 30.54 9.21 2.79
CA HIS A 351 29.36 8.72 2.08
C HIS A 351 29.66 8.60 0.60
N ARG A 352 29.02 7.62 -0.05
CA ARG A 352 29.11 7.42 -1.51
C ARG A 352 27.75 7.66 -2.15
N ILE A 353 27.77 8.23 -3.35
CA ILE A 353 26.62 8.37 -4.23
C ILE A 353 26.92 7.72 -5.58
N GLU A 354 25.98 6.96 -6.11
CA GLU A 354 26.04 6.40 -7.46
C GLU A 354 24.91 6.97 -8.30
N LEU A 355 25.21 7.32 -9.54
CA LEU A 355 24.24 7.70 -10.56
C LEU A 355 23.82 6.45 -11.33
N MET A 356 22.52 6.15 -11.34
CA MET A 356 21.95 5.02 -12.04
C MET A 356 21.06 5.51 -13.18
N VAL A 357 21.35 5.08 -14.41
CA VAL A 357 20.56 5.43 -15.61
C VAL A 357 20.08 4.15 -16.26
N ASN A 358 18.76 4.06 -16.48
CA ASN A 358 18.08 2.88 -17.05
C ASN A 358 18.47 1.57 -16.33
N GLY A 359 18.71 1.64 -15.02
CA GLY A 359 18.98 0.49 -14.17
C GLY A 359 20.44 0.07 -14.06
N LYS A 360 21.36 0.75 -14.76
CA LYS A 360 22.79 0.53 -14.62
C LYS A 360 23.46 1.69 -13.92
N VAL A 361 24.37 1.40 -12.99
CA VAL A 361 25.26 2.42 -12.40
C VAL A 361 26.22 2.90 -13.48
N ARG A 362 26.29 4.21 -13.69
CA ARG A 362 27.08 4.84 -14.76
C ARG A 362 28.15 5.81 -14.26
N ALA A 363 27.99 6.34 -13.05
CA ALA A 363 28.97 7.22 -12.42
C ALA A 363 28.85 7.12 -10.90
N GLU A 364 29.89 7.52 -10.18
CA GLU A 364 29.89 7.61 -8.73
C GLU A 364 30.68 8.83 -8.25
N ALA A 365 30.39 9.25 -7.03
CA ALA A 365 31.15 10.26 -6.30
C ALA A 365 31.09 9.98 -4.79
N ALA A 366 31.92 10.67 -4.02
CA ALA A 366 31.95 10.59 -2.57
C ALA A 366 31.90 11.99 -1.95
N PHE A 367 31.42 12.06 -0.72
CA PHE A 367 31.42 13.28 0.09
C PHE A 367 31.57 12.94 1.57
N GLU A 368 32.10 13.86 2.36
CA GLU A 368 32.18 13.74 3.81
C GLU A 368 30.91 14.30 4.46
N LEU A 369 30.20 13.48 5.23
CA LEU A 369 29.06 13.92 6.04
C LEU A 369 29.56 14.39 7.40
N LEU A 370 29.43 15.67 7.67
CA LEU A 370 29.81 16.30 8.93
C LEU A 370 28.66 16.25 9.95
N PRO A 371 28.95 16.30 11.26
CA PRO A 371 27.94 16.46 12.30
C PRO A 371 27.04 17.69 12.08
N GLU A 372 25.92 17.71 12.79
CA GLU A 372 25.07 18.91 12.88
C GLU A 372 25.91 20.12 13.33
N GLY A 373 25.54 21.29 12.79
CA GLY A 373 26.23 22.55 13.04
C GLY A 373 25.81 23.21 14.34
#